data_AF-A0A357MZV7-F1
#
_entry.id   AF-A0A357MZV7-F1
#
_cell.length_a   1.000
_cell.length_b   1.000
_cell.length_c   1.000
_cell.angle_alpha   90.00
_cell.angle_beta   90.00
_cell.angle_gamma   90.00
#
_symmetry.space_group_name_H-M   'P 1'
#
loop_
_entity.id
_entity.type
_entity.pdbx_description
1 polymer ?
#
loop_
_entity_poly.entity_id
_entity_poly.type
_entity_poly.pdbx_seq_one_letter_code
_entity_poly.pdbx_strand_id
1 'polypeptide(L)'
;MKAFVLAVSLSLGIAPAIAAAQELTGELAALGITAGMPYAKAKRLLDAAGWQATPPESTQATLPDFPEIECGQGRDAVCSAGFHKNDQSVAMIIGTTHAGQPFVQGTY
;
A
#
# COMPACT_ATOMS: atom_id res chain seq x y z
N MET A 1 40.36 9.92 46.69
CA MET A 1 39.05 9.47 46.17
C MET A 1 39.27 8.94 44.75
N LYS A 2 38.95 7.67 44.47
CA LYS A 2 39.10 7.04 43.14
C LYS A 2 37.71 6.96 42.50
N ALA A 3 37.52 7.59 41.36
CA ALA A 3 36.28 7.50 40.59
C ALA A 3 36.39 6.34 39.58
N PHE A 4 35.51 5.35 39.71
CA PHE A 4 35.30 4.32 38.70
C PHE A 4 34.22 4.82 37.74
N VAL A 5 34.57 4.96 36.45
CA VAL A 5 33.60 5.27 35.39
C VAL A 5 33.14 3.95 34.80
N LEU A 6 31.87 3.60 35.03
CA LEU A 6 31.19 2.47 34.40
C LEU A 6 30.70 2.88 33.01
N ALA A 7 31.33 2.35 31.96
CA ALA A 7 30.84 2.46 30.60
C ALA A 7 29.76 1.40 30.36
N VAL A 8 28.51 1.82 30.26
CA VAL A 8 27.40 0.97 29.81
C VAL A 8 27.30 1.08 28.29
N SER A 9 27.72 0.04 27.58
CA SER A 9 27.53 -0.12 26.15
C SER A 9 26.08 -0.53 25.86
N LEU A 10 25.26 0.40 25.37
CA LEU A 10 23.95 0.08 24.80
C LEU A 10 24.13 -0.48 23.38
N SER A 11 23.88 -1.77 23.22
CA SER A 11 23.76 -2.42 21.92
C SER A 11 22.37 -2.09 21.34
N LEU A 12 22.30 -1.22 20.32
CA LEU A 12 21.07 -1.03 19.55
C LEU A 12 20.83 -2.26 18.65
N GLY A 13 19.85 -3.07 18.99
CA GLY A 13 19.30 -4.09 18.09
C GLY A 13 18.53 -3.42 16.97
N ILE A 14 18.98 -3.60 15.72
CA ILE A 14 18.29 -3.12 14.53
C ILE A 14 17.08 -4.05 14.29
N ALA A 15 15.87 -3.56 14.54
CA ALA A 15 14.66 -4.27 14.14
C ALA A 15 14.54 -4.27 12.60
N PRO A 16 14.05 -5.35 11.99
CA PRO A 16 13.83 -5.41 10.54
C PRO A 16 12.81 -4.34 10.13
N ALA A 17 13.12 -3.61 9.06
CA ALA A 17 12.26 -2.58 8.50
C ALA A 17 10.97 -3.22 7.98
N ILE A 18 9.93 -3.18 8.81
CA ILE A 18 8.55 -3.26 8.32
C ILE A 18 8.40 -2.00 7.46
N ALA A 19 8.27 -2.16 6.14
CA ALA A 19 7.95 -1.05 5.25
C ALA A 19 6.71 -0.36 5.82
N ALA A 20 6.88 0.85 6.34
CA ALA A 20 5.81 1.56 7.02
C ALA A 20 4.67 1.73 6.02
N ALA A 21 3.47 1.25 6.37
CA ALA A 21 2.27 1.54 5.60
C ALA A 21 2.15 3.06 5.50
N GLN A 22 2.13 3.59 4.28
CA GLN A 22 1.92 5.01 4.07
C GLN A 22 0.48 5.34 4.49
N GLU A 23 0.32 6.36 5.33
CA GLU A 23 -0.98 6.84 5.80
C GLU A 23 -1.87 7.16 4.59
N LEU A 24 -3.06 6.54 4.52
CA LEU A 24 -4.06 6.93 3.54
C LEU A 24 -4.61 8.29 3.92
N THR A 25 -4.48 9.28 3.04
CA THR A 25 -5.05 10.61 3.23
C THR A 25 -6.11 10.92 2.17
N GLY A 26 -6.92 11.95 2.40
CA GLY A 26 -7.92 12.42 1.44
C GLY A 26 -9.11 11.48 1.24
N GLU A 27 -9.56 11.35 -0.01
CA GLU A 27 -10.78 10.67 -0.42
C GLU A 27 -10.83 9.21 0.01
N LEU A 28 -9.69 8.50 -0.03
CA LEU A 28 -9.63 7.08 0.35
C LEU A 28 -9.93 6.89 1.85
N ALA A 29 -9.36 7.75 2.70
CA ALA A 29 -9.66 7.74 4.13
C ALA A 29 -11.10 8.15 4.42
N ALA A 30 -11.64 9.14 3.68
CA ALA A 30 -13.04 9.56 3.80
C ALA A 30 -14.04 8.45 3.44
N LEU A 31 -13.64 7.52 2.55
CA LEU A 31 -14.40 6.31 2.22
C LEU A 31 -14.22 5.17 3.24
N GLY A 32 -13.40 5.38 4.29
CA GLY A 32 -13.08 4.37 5.28
C GLY A 32 -12.11 3.29 4.79
N ILE A 33 -11.35 3.55 3.72
CA ILE A 33 -10.31 2.64 3.23
C ILE A 33 -9.06 2.83 4.10
N THR A 34 -8.52 1.73 4.59
CA THR A 34 -7.39 1.70 5.51
C THR A 34 -6.31 0.74 5.02
N ALA A 35 -5.06 0.95 5.44
CA ALA A 35 -3.99 0.00 5.20
C ALA A 35 -4.34 -1.37 5.83
N GLY A 36 -3.90 -2.44 5.18
CA GLY A 36 -4.25 -3.82 5.52
C GLY A 36 -5.65 -4.27 5.06
N MET A 37 -6.48 -3.37 4.53
CA MET A 37 -7.81 -3.77 4.02
C MET A 37 -7.67 -4.70 2.81
N PRO A 38 -8.42 -5.82 2.74
CA PRO A 38 -8.47 -6.64 1.53
C PRO A 38 -8.87 -5.80 0.32
N TYR A 39 -8.13 -5.90 -0.78
CA TYR A 39 -8.35 -5.02 -1.94
C TYR A 39 -9.78 -5.11 -2.49
N ALA A 40 -10.33 -6.32 -2.56
CA ALA A 40 -11.73 -6.54 -2.97
C ALA A 40 -12.76 -5.78 -2.11
N LYS A 41 -12.45 -5.51 -0.83
CA LYS A 41 -13.29 -4.68 0.04
C LYS A 41 -13.13 -3.20 -0.31
N ALA A 42 -11.90 -2.73 -0.48
CA ALA A 42 -11.62 -1.34 -0.86
C ALA A 42 -12.25 -1.00 -2.23
N LYS A 43 -12.10 -1.89 -3.23
CA LYS A 43 -12.72 -1.77 -4.55
C LYS A 43 -14.24 -1.60 -4.45
N ARG A 44 -14.94 -2.43 -3.67
CA ARG A 44 -16.39 -2.31 -3.48
C ARG A 44 -16.80 -0.98 -2.86
N LEU A 45 -16.00 -0.41 -1.96
CA LEU A 45 -16.26 0.92 -1.37
C LEU A 45 -16.11 2.03 -2.43
N LEU A 46 -15.08 1.94 -3.27
CA LEU A 46 -14.86 2.84 -4.39
C LEU A 46 -15.99 2.76 -5.43
N ASP A 47 -16.34 1.54 -5.86
CA ASP A 47 -17.43 1.29 -6.80
C ASP A 47 -18.76 1.86 -6.27
N ALA A 48 -19.09 1.62 -4.99
CA ALA A 48 -20.29 2.14 -4.34
C ALA A 48 -20.31 3.68 -4.23
N ALA A 49 -19.14 4.31 -4.18
CA ALA A 49 -18.98 5.77 -4.14
C ALA A 49 -18.83 6.41 -5.54
N GLY A 50 -19.03 5.63 -6.61
CA GLY A 50 -19.04 6.09 -7.99
C GLY A 50 -17.64 6.31 -8.59
N TRP A 51 -16.61 5.75 -7.98
CA TRP A 51 -15.27 5.74 -8.57
C TRP A 51 -15.16 4.64 -9.62
N GLN A 52 -14.39 4.92 -10.67
CA GLN A 52 -14.14 3.99 -11.76
C GLN A 52 -12.67 3.62 -11.79
N ALA A 53 -12.38 2.33 -11.93
CA ALA A 53 -11.01 1.86 -12.07
C ALA A 53 -10.39 2.44 -13.36
N THR A 54 -9.20 2.99 -13.23
CA THR A 54 -8.41 3.43 -14.38
C THR A 54 -7.77 2.19 -14.99
N PRO A 55 -7.95 1.93 -16.29
CA PRO A 55 -7.28 0.81 -16.96
C PRO A 55 -5.75 0.94 -16.80
N PRO A 56 -5.03 -0.18 -16.69
CA PRO A 56 -3.57 -0.14 -16.67
C PRO A 56 -3.04 0.53 -17.94
N GLU A 57 -2.00 1.36 -17.80
CA GLU A 57 -1.43 2.08 -18.94
C GLU A 57 -0.45 1.21 -19.72
N SER A 58 0.09 0.16 -19.08
CA SER A 58 1.03 -0.75 -19.73
C SER A 58 0.41 -2.10 -20.08
N THR A 59 1.11 -2.84 -20.94
CA THR A 59 0.80 -4.23 -21.28
C THR A 59 1.35 -5.22 -20.23
N GLN A 60 1.67 -4.76 -19.01
CA GLN A 60 2.21 -5.61 -17.96
C GLN A 60 1.15 -6.59 -17.46
N ALA A 61 1.62 -7.66 -16.83
CA ALA A 61 0.76 -8.69 -16.29
C ALA A 61 -0.17 -8.09 -15.22
N THR A 62 -1.47 -8.14 -15.50
CA THR A 62 -2.52 -7.76 -14.57
C THR A 62 -2.89 -8.96 -13.70
N LEU A 63 -3.38 -8.72 -12.49
CA LEU A 63 -3.99 -9.78 -11.68
C LEU A 63 -5.33 -10.21 -12.31
N PRO A 64 -5.58 -11.51 -12.58
CA PRO A 64 -6.76 -11.94 -13.33
C PRO A 64 -8.09 -11.49 -12.74
N ASP A 65 -8.21 -11.51 -11.41
CA ASP A 65 -9.44 -11.11 -10.70
C ASP A 65 -9.55 -9.59 -10.52
N PHE A 66 -8.45 -8.86 -10.72
CA PHE A 66 -8.33 -7.41 -10.51
C PHE A 66 -7.48 -6.81 -11.64
N PRO A 67 -8.02 -6.73 -12.87
CA PRO A 67 -7.27 -6.34 -14.05
C PRO A 67 -6.77 -4.88 -14.00
N GLU A 68 -7.30 -4.06 -13.09
CA GLU A 68 -6.84 -2.70 -12.83
C GLU A 68 -5.59 -2.62 -11.94
N ILE A 69 -5.18 -3.73 -11.30
CA ILE A 69 -3.94 -3.76 -10.55
C ILE A 69 -2.79 -4.02 -11.53
N GLU A 70 -1.87 -3.06 -11.59
CA GLU A 70 -0.66 -3.12 -12.39
C GLU A 70 0.56 -3.22 -11.48
N CYS A 71 1.44 -4.18 -11.75
CA CYS A 71 2.68 -4.39 -11.01
C CYS A 71 3.88 -4.12 -11.92
N GLY A 72 4.78 -3.24 -11.45
CA GLY A 72 6.06 -3.02 -12.11
C GLY A 72 6.92 -4.29 -12.21
N GLN A 73 8.09 -4.15 -12.83
CA GLN A 73 9.05 -5.26 -12.97
C GLN A 73 10.25 -5.07 -12.04
N GLY A 74 10.79 -6.18 -11.53
CA GLY A 74 11.97 -6.18 -10.65
C GLY A 74 11.63 -6.39 -9.18
N ARG A 75 12.68 -6.48 -8.36
CA ARG A 75 12.56 -6.85 -6.93
C ARG A 75 11.83 -5.84 -6.07
N ASP A 76 11.89 -4.56 -6.45
CA ASP A 76 11.31 -3.44 -5.72
C ASP A 76 10.09 -2.87 -6.47
N ALA A 77 9.50 -3.68 -7.36
CA ALA A 77 8.32 -3.31 -8.10
C ALA A 77 7.13 -3.06 -7.17
N VAL A 78 6.48 -1.91 -7.37
CA VAL A 78 5.26 -1.55 -6.67
C VAL A 78 4.07 -2.00 -7.52
N CYS A 79 3.10 -2.65 -6.89
CA CYS A 79 1.79 -2.85 -7.48
C CYS A 79 0.88 -1.69 -7.11
N SER A 80 0.08 -1.21 -8.05
CA SER A 80 -0.83 -0.10 -7.82
C SER A 80 -2.15 -0.29 -8.55
N ALA A 81 -3.20 0.39 -8.07
CA ALA A 81 -4.46 0.51 -8.77
C ALA A 81 -4.95 1.95 -8.71
N GLY A 82 -5.21 2.53 -9.88
CA GLY A 82 -5.74 3.88 -10.04
C GLY A 82 -7.26 3.89 -10.16
N PHE A 83 -7.89 4.94 -9.64
CA PHE A 83 -9.31 5.19 -9.77
C PHE A 83 -9.57 6.67 -10.05
N HIS A 84 -10.61 6.96 -10.82
CA HIS A 84 -11.02 8.33 -11.12
C HIS A 84 -12.51 8.55 -10.84
N LYS A 85 -12.86 9.80 -10.54
CA LYS A 85 -14.23 10.28 -10.41
C LYS A 85 -14.28 11.77 -10.70
N ASN A 86 -15.01 12.17 -11.74
CA ASN A 86 -14.96 13.55 -12.26
C ASN A 86 -13.50 13.97 -12.52
N ASP A 87 -13.08 15.13 -12.01
CA ASP A 87 -11.72 15.66 -12.12
C ASP A 87 -10.77 15.14 -11.02
N GLN A 88 -11.19 14.16 -10.22
CA GLN A 88 -10.39 13.58 -9.14
C GLN A 88 -9.79 12.24 -9.55
N SER A 89 -8.57 11.98 -9.07
CA SER A 89 -7.89 10.69 -9.21
C SER A 89 -7.26 10.28 -7.89
N VAL A 90 -7.34 9.00 -7.58
CA VAL A 90 -6.69 8.38 -6.43
C VAL A 90 -5.93 7.15 -6.88
N ALA A 91 -4.84 6.82 -6.21
CA ALA A 91 -4.10 5.60 -6.47
C ALA A 91 -3.71 4.95 -5.16
N MET A 92 -3.89 3.63 -5.10
CA MET A 92 -3.51 2.82 -3.95
C MET A 92 -2.28 2.00 -4.29
N ILE A 93 -1.36 1.91 -3.34
CA ILE A 93 -0.30 0.91 -3.36
C ILE A 93 -0.87 -0.40 -2.86
N ILE A 94 -0.63 -1.47 -3.61
CA ILE A 94 -1.17 -2.80 -3.35
C ILE A 94 -0.07 -3.72 -2.86
N GLY A 95 -0.22 -4.20 -1.63
CA GLY A 95 0.57 -5.30 -1.11
C GLY A 95 -0.07 -6.64 -1.44
N THR A 96 0.71 -7.71 -1.35
CA THR A 96 0.20 -9.09 -1.52
C THR A 96 0.53 -9.91 -0.28
N THR A 97 -0.44 -10.63 0.26
CA THR A 97 -0.20 -11.56 1.38
C THR A 97 0.63 -12.76 0.93
N HIS A 98 1.14 -13.56 1.88
CA HIS A 98 1.82 -14.82 1.56
C HIS A 98 0.97 -15.80 0.72
N ALA A 99 -0.36 -15.71 0.83
CA ALA A 99 -1.30 -16.52 0.07
C ALA A 99 -1.64 -15.94 -1.32
N GLY A 100 -0.99 -14.85 -1.73
CA GLY A 100 -1.26 -14.21 -3.02
C GLY A 100 -2.46 -13.27 -3.03
N GLN A 101 -3.05 -12.94 -1.87
CA GLN A 101 -4.23 -12.08 -1.81
C GLN A 101 -3.83 -10.60 -1.76
N PRO A 102 -4.39 -9.73 -2.62
CA PRO A 102 -4.08 -8.32 -2.62
C PRO A 102 -4.72 -7.57 -1.46
N PHE A 103 -4.00 -6.62 -0.88
CA PHE A 103 -4.46 -5.73 0.18
C PHE A 103 -3.94 -4.30 -0.03
N VAL A 104 -4.65 -3.31 0.51
CA VAL A 104 -4.24 -1.90 0.46
C VAL A 104 -3.04 -1.72 1.38
N GLN A 105 -1.89 -1.36 0.85
CA GLN A 105 -0.69 -1.06 1.63
C GLN A 105 -0.59 0.43 2.00
N GLY A 106 -1.12 1.31 1.15
CA GLY A 106 -1.11 2.76 1.36
C GLY A 106 -1.51 3.52 0.10
N THR A 107 -1.07 4.77 0.03
CA THR A 107 -1.18 5.64 -1.17
C THR A 107 0.19 6.15 -1.57
N TYR A 108 0.26 6.75 -2.76
CA TYR A 108 1.37 7.62 -3.13
C TYR A 108 1.40 8.89 -2.26
#